data_AF-A0A9X1SC51-F1
#
_entry.id   AF-A0A9X1SC51-F1
#
_cell.length_a   1.000
_cell.length_b   1.000
_cell.length_c   1.000
_cell.angle_alpha   90.00
_cell.angle_beta   90.00
_cell.angle_gamma   90.00
#
_symmetry.space_group_name_H-M   'P 1'
#
loop_
_entity.id
_entity.type
_entity.pdbx_description
1 polymer ?
#
loop_
_entity_poly.entity_id
_entity_poly.type
_entity_poly.pdbx_seq_one_letter_code
_entity_poly.pdbx_strand_id
1 'polypeptide(L)'
;MARTGTGAPGLLYTDPVRYPQSASPQVRTKRAFLLLFLTLVLPGSAQIVAGDRRLGRRALQVTFMVWAAVIAVLVLALTNRILLVNIFTNGWASFLIMAVLALLAAGWAFLFLNTFRIIRPPLLQRNVRPAVAGALAVLMVVTSGGLAYGAWLLNVSRQTFGTIFASGPALDPVDGRYNFLLMGGDAGADRTGLRPDSMSVFSVDADTGQIVTFGLPRNFQNALFTEDSPLWQVYPEGYNCGDECILNSLYQVVTDNYSDLYPGSADPGAEAMMDAAGGILGLEVQSYVIVDMEGFSTLIDAMGGVKINAGGWVPITAAEIPGTNLHYPPDGWIAPGVQTMDGYTALWYARSREFVTDYHRIARQQCVQQAMVAQLDPTTLLTRFQAIASAGEQVVHTDIPQDALGSFVDLALKSKNHEVQRMTIGPPDFGTAAENFVTYPDFNLIHARVQEMLSATDAAAEAAEAEATNGSDAEEAPAEEAPAVPEQDTAIGAETPAEAPAAEAGPEVTEEYLQELARIGDTATLGMLLDNNGVCSAG
;
A
#
# COMPACT_ATOMS: atom_id res chain seq x y z
N MET A 1 -4.53 -85.95 -48.59
CA MET A 1 -5.45 -84.79 -48.65
C MET A 1 -5.30 -83.99 -47.37
N ALA A 2 -4.44 -82.97 -47.39
CA ALA A 2 -4.29 -82.02 -46.31
C ALA A 2 -5.31 -80.88 -46.51
N ARG A 3 -6.21 -80.66 -45.55
CA ARG A 3 -7.03 -79.45 -45.49
C ARG A 3 -6.41 -78.51 -44.48
N THR A 4 -5.76 -77.48 -45.00
CA THR A 4 -5.33 -76.27 -44.30
C THR A 4 -6.56 -75.48 -43.86
N GLY A 5 -6.74 -75.32 -42.55
CA GLY A 5 -7.70 -74.38 -41.98
C GLY A 5 -7.16 -72.96 -42.10
N THR A 6 -7.86 -72.11 -42.84
CA THR A 6 -7.59 -70.69 -43.01
C THR A 6 -7.89 -69.94 -41.73
N GLY A 7 -6.85 -69.48 -41.03
CA GLY A 7 -6.97 -68.49 -39.97
C GLY A 7 -7.45 -67.17 -40.53
N ALA A 8 -8.49 -66.60 -39.92
CA ALA A 8 -9.00 -65.26 -40.25
C ALA A 8 -7.90 -64.20 -40.05
N PRO A 9 -7.71 -63.25 -40.98
CA PRO A 9 -6.75 -62.16 -40.80
C PRO A 9 -7.26 -61.24 -39.69
N GLY A 10 -6.49 -61.15 -38.60
CA GLY A 10 -6.73 -60.18 -37.53
C GLY A 10 -6.74 -58.77 -38.10
N LEU A 11 -7.81 -58.01 -37.80
CA LEU A 11 -7.95 -56.59 -38.12
C LEU A 11 -6.72 -55.82 -37.61
N LEU A 12 -5.79 -55.50 -38.51
CA LEU A 12 -4.68 -54.60 -38.24
C LEU A 12 -5.27 -53.21 -38.04
N TYR A 13 -5.38 -52.77 -36.79
CA TYR A 13 -5.79 -51.40 -36.49
C TYR A 13 -4.75 -50.42 -37.05
N THR A 14 -5.13 -49.66 -38.08
CA THR A 14 -4.23 -48.76 -38.84
C THR A 14 -4.20 -47.32 -38.31
N ASP A 15 -5.01 -46.98 -37.30
CA ASP A 15 -5.07 -45.63 -36.75
C ASP A 15 -3.75 -45.29 -36.00
N PRO A 16 -2.89 -44.42 -36.56
CA PRO A 16 -1.59 -44.09 -35.97
C PRO A 16 -1.73 -43.36 -34.63
N VAL A 17 -2.92 -42.80 -34.32
CA VAL A 17 -3.18 -42.06 -33.08
C VAL A 17 -3.31 -43.01 -31.89
N ARG A 18 -4.02 -44.14 -32.03
CA ARG A 18 -4.17 -45.17 -30.98
C ARG A 18 -3.14 -46.30 -31.08
N TYR A 19 -2.74 -46.66 -32.29
CA TYR A 19 -1.88 -47.81 -32.56
C TYR A 19 -0.62 -47.37 -33.33
N PRO A 20 0.36 -46.71 -32.67
CA PRO A 20 1.52 -46.10 -33.34
C PRO A 20 2.56 -47.11 -33.87
N GLN A 21 2.35 -48.42 -33.68
CA GLN A 21 3.31 -49.47 -34.02
C GLN A 21 3.50 -49.63 -35.54
N SER A 22 2.44 -49.40 -36.33
CA SER A 22 2.43 -49.49 -37.79
C SER A 22 2.81 -48.18 -38.49
N ALA A 23 2.96 -47.08 -37.74
CA ALA A 23 3.21 -45.74 -38.29
C ALA A 23 4.69 -45.48 -38.60
N SER A 24 4.97 -44.60 -39.57
CA SER A 24 6.34 -44.19 -39.90
C SER A 24 7.00 -43.43 -38.73
N PRO A 25 8.34 -43.42 -38.64
CA PRO A 25 9.05 -42.72 -37.56
C PRO A 25 8.71 -41.22 -37.46
N GLN A 26 8.53 -40.55 -38.59
CA GLN A 26 8.16 -39.13 -38.63
C GLN A 26 6.75 -38.91 -38.06
N VAL A 27 5.79 -39.79 -38.38
CA VAL A 27 4.42 -39.72 -37.84
C VAL A 27 4.41 -39.97 -36.33
N ARG A 28 5.24 -40.89 -35.83
CA ARG A 28 5.40 -41.14 -34.38
C ARG A 28 5.96 -39.94 -33.64
N THR A 29 6.93 -39.23 -34.22
CA THR A 29 7.48 -37.99 -33.64
C THR A 29 6.43 -36.87 -33.62
N LYS A 30 5.75 -36.62 -34.75
CA LYS A 30 4.66 -35.62 -34.80
C LYS A 30 3.56 -35.91 -33.78
N ARG A 31 3.15 -37.19 -33.67
CA ARG A 31 2.20 -37.65 -32.66
C ARG A 31 2.68 -37.36 -31.24
N ALA A 32 3.95 -37.59 -30.93
CA ALA A 32 4.48 -37.36 -29.59
C ALA A 32 4.33 -35.89 -29.17
N PHE A 33 4.75 -34.96 -30.01
CA PHE A 33 4.60 -33.53 -29.76
C PHE A 33 3.14 -33.08 -29.75
N LEU A 34 2.30 -33.63 -30.63
CA LEU A 34 0.86 -33.35 -30.64
C LEU A 34 0.20 -33.75 -29.32
N LEU A 35 0.54 -34.92 -28.76
CA LEU A 35 -0.02 -35.37 -27.49
C LEU A 35 0.47 -34.53 -26.29
N LEU A 36 1.73 -34.08 -26.32
CA LEU A 36 2.23 -33.12 -25.33
C LEU A 36 1.51 -31.79 -25.42
N PHE A 37 1.34 -31.25 -26.63
CA PHE A 37 0.60 -30.00 -26.88
C PHE A 37 -0.86 -30.09 -26.44
N LEU A 38 -1.52 -31.21 -26.75
CA LEU A 38 -2.89 -31.48 -26.28
C LEU A 38 -2.98 -31.49 -24.76
N THR A 39 -2.01 -32.09 -24.06
CA THR A 39 -1.95 -32.09 -22.59
C THR A 39 -1.66 -30.71 -22.00
N LEU A 40 -0.95 -29.86 -22.73
CA LEU A 40 -0.68 -28.47 -22.36
C LEU A 40 -1.93 -27.58 -22.50
N VAL A 41 -2.59 -27.59 -23.66
CA VAL A 41 -3.70 -26.66 -23.93
C VAL A 41 -4.99 -27.13 -23.24
N LEU A 42 -5.25 -28.43 -23.25
CA LEU A 42 -6.49 -29.00 -22.71
C LEU A 42 -6.19 -30.32 -21.98
N PRO A 43 -5.77 -30.26 -20.70
CA PRO A 43 -5.39 -31.44 -19.92
C PRO A 43 -6.47 -32.53 -19.94
N GLY A 44 -6.09 -33.77 -20.27
CA GLY A 44 -7.03 -34.89 -20.44
C GLY A 44 -7.43 -35.20 -21.88
N SER A 45 -7.23 -34.27 -22.82
CA SER A 45 -7.54 -34.48 -24.25
C SER A 45 -6.68 -35.57 -24.88
N ALA A 46 -5.38 -35.64 -24.56
CA ALA A 46 -4.48 -36.70 -25.01
C ALA A 46 -4.95 -38.11 -24.58
N GLN A 47 -5.51 -38.22 -23.37
CA GLN A 47 -6.05 -39.46 -22.80
C GLN A 47 -7.35 -39.88 -23.51
N ILE A 48 -8.22 -38.95 -23.90
CA ILE A 48 -9.42 -39.28 -24.68
C ILE A 48 -9.06 -39.82 -26.07
N VAL A 49 -8.13 -39.12 -26.73
CA VAL A 49 -7.75 -39.38 -28.10
C VAL A 49 -6.95 -40.69 -28.21
N ALA A 50 -5.92 -40.85 -27.38
CA ALA A 50 -4.92 -41.92 -27.52
C ALA A 50 -4.80 -42.87 -26.31
N GLY A 51 -5.51 -42.62 -25.21
CA GLY A 51 -5.39 -43.38 -23.95
C GLY A 51 -6.73 -43.85 -23.37
N ASP A 52 -6.84 -43.83 -22.04
CA ASP A 52 -8.08 -44.17 -21.33
C ASP A 52 -9.09 -43.01 -21.35
N ARG A 53 -10.24 -43.26 -21.96
CA ARG A 53 -11.35 -42.32 -22.07
C ARG A 53 -11.96 -41.95 -20.72
N ARG A 54 -11.94 -42.84 -19.72
CA ARG A 54 -12.50 -42.54 -18.39
C ARG A 54 -11.64 -41.50 -17.66
N LEU A 55 -10.33 -41.70 -17.65
CA LEU A 55 -9.38 -40.73 -17.10
C LEU A 55 -9.47 -39.40 -17.86
N GLY A 56 -9.48 -39.45 -19.19
CA GLY A 56 -9.57 -38.25 -20.02
C GLY A 56 -10.84 -37.42 -19.79
N ARG A 57 -12.01 -38.06 -19.62
CA ARG A 57 -13.25 -37.33 -19.30
C ARG A 57 -13.21 -36.65 -17.93
N ARG A 58 -12.72 -37.35 -16.90
CA ARG A 58 -12.58 -36.75 -15.56
C ARG A 58 -11.62 -35.56 -15.56
N ALA A 59 -10.49 -35.70 -16.26
CA ALA A 59 -9.53 -34.61 -16.43
C ALA A 59 -10.16 -33.41 -17.15
N LEU A 60 -10.88 -33.63 -18.26
CA LEU A 60 -11.60 -32.55 -18.95
C LEU A 60 -12.66 -31.88 -18.07
N GLN A 61 -13.41 -32.64 -17.27
CA GLN A 61 -14.37 -32.06 -16.33
C GLN A 61 -13.69 -31.10 -15.35
N VAL A 62 -12.55 -31.50 -14.78
CA VAL A 62 -11.73 -30.63 -13.94
C VAL A 62 -11.25 -29.41 -14.72
N THR A 63 -10.74 -29.58 -15.94
CA THR A 63 -10.29 -28.46 -16.78
C THR A 63 -11.41 -27.45 -17.05
N PHE A 64 -12.61 -27.90 -17.41
CA PHE A 64 -13.75 -27.00 -17.63
C PHE A 64 -14.22 -26.34 -16.33
N MET A 65 -14.18 -27.04 -15.19
CA MET A 65 -14.47 -26.44 -13.88
C MET A 65 -13.45 -25.36 -13.51
N VAL A 66 -12.15 -25.59 -13.77
CA VAL A 66 -11.10 -24.59 -13.56
C VAL A 66 -11.34 -23.37 -14.43
N TRP A 67 -11.64 -23.54 -15.72
CA TRP A 67 -11.97 -22.41 -16.60
C TRP A 67 -13.21 -21.66 -16.15
N ALA A 68 -14.27 -22.36 -15.71
CA ALA A 68 -15.45 -21.73 -15.15
C ALA A 68 -15.12 -20.92 -13.89
N ALA A 69 -14.26 -21.45 -13.01
CA ALA A 69 -13.78 -20.74 -11.81
C ALA A 69 -12.94 -19.51 -12.17
N VAL A 70 -12.04 -19.62 -13.16
CA VAL A 70 -11.25 -18.47 -13.66
C VAL A 70 -12.18 -17.39 -14.22
N ILE A 71 -13.19 -17.76 -15.00
CA ILE A 71 -14.18 -16.79 -15.51
C ILE A 71 -14.96 -16.16 -14.35
N ALA A 72 -15.38 -16.93 -13.36
CA ALA A 72 -16.07 -16.41 -12.18
C ALA A 72 -15.19 -15.43 -11.39
N VAL A 73 -13.90 -15.74 -11.22
CA VAL A 73 -12.92 -14.84 -10.61
C VAL A 73 -12.74 -13.56 -11.43
N LEU A 74 -12.66 -13.66 -12.76
CA LEU A 74 -12.56 -12.48 -13.63
C LEU A 74 -13.83 -11.60 -13.56
N VAL A 75 -15.01 -12.22 -13.52
CA VAL A 75 -16.27 -11.48 -13.34
C VAL A 75 -16.29 -10.79 -11.98
N LEU A 76 -15.94 -11.50 -10.90
CA LEU A 76 -15.85 -10.90 -9.56
C LEU A 76 -14.82 -9.77 -9.49
N ALA A 77 -13.66 -9.91 -10.14
CA ALA A 77 -12.66 -8.85 -10.21
C ALA A 77 -13.19 -7.56 -10.90
N LEU A 78 -14.19 -7.70 -11.77
CA LEU A 78 -14.83 -6.58 -12.46
C LEU A 78 -16.05 -6.04 -11.71
N THR A 79 -16.79 -6.88 -10.98
CA THR A 79 -18.07 -6.49 -10.35
C THR A 79 -17.98 -6.25 -8.85
N ASN A 80 -17.16 -7.00 -8.12
CA ASN A 80 -17.02 -6.92 -6.66
C ASN A 80 -15.61 -7.32 -6.23
N ARG A 81 -14.70 -6.33 -6.31
CA ARG A 81 -13.28 -6.50 -5.95
C ARG A 81 -13.10 -6.79 -4.46
N ILE A 82 -13.89 -6.15 -3.61
CA ILE A 82 -13.86 -6.34 -2.15
C ILE A 82 -14.06 -7.82 -1.80
N LEU A 83 -15.10 -8.45 -2.34
CA LEU A 83 -15.38 -9.87 -2.12
C LEU A 83 -14.23 -10.74 -2.62
N LEU A 84 -13.63 -10.41 -3.76
CA LEU A 84 -12.49 -11.15 -4.28
C LEU A 84 -11.29 -11.06 -3.34
N VAL A 85 -10.91 -9.86 -2.91
CA VAL A 85 -9.78 -9.65 -2.01
C VAL A 85 -10.05 -10.36 -0.67
N ASN A 86 -11.25 -10.25 -0.11
CA ASN A 86 -11.64 -10.95 1.12
C ASN A 86 -11.50 -12.48 1.02
N ILE A 87 -11.84 -13.08 -0.13
CA ILE A 87 -11.61 -14.52 -0.36
C ILE A 87 -10.11 -14.86 -0.34
N PHE A 88 -9.25 -13.98 -0.87
CA PHE A 88 -7.80 -14.21 -0.90
C PHE A 88 -7.10 -13.91 0.42
N THR A 89 -7.59 -12.93 1.19
CA THR A 89 -7.02 -12.56 2.49
C THR A 89 -7.54 -13.44 3.63
N ASN A 90 -8.74 -14.00 3.50
CA ASN A 90 -9.31 -14.89 4.52
C ASN A 90 -8.48 -16.17 4.68
N GLY A 91 -8.12 -16.50 5.92
CA GLY A 91 -7.23 -17.61 6.25
C GLY A 91 -7.73 -18.99 5.81
N TRP A 92 -9.06 -19.24 5.82
CA TRP A 92 -9.62 -20.53 5.42
C TRP A 92 -9.74 -20.65 3.89
N ALA A 93 -10.26 -19.61 3.24
CA ALA A 93 -10.42 -19.61 1.79
C ALA A 93 -9.07 -19.70 1.07
N SER A 94 -8.07 -18.92 1.50
CA SER A 94 -6.69 -19.03 0.99
C SER A 94 -6.09 -20.43 1.16
N PHE A 95 -6.31 -21.09 2.31
CA PHE A 95 -5.91 -22.48 2.51
C PHE A 95 -6.51 -23.43 1.48
N LEU A 96 -7.82 -23.32 1.24
CA LEU A 96 -8.50 -24.14 0.24
C LEU A 96 -7.97 -23.88 -1.17
N ILE A 97 -7.71 -22.63 -1.53
CA ILE A 97 -7.13 -22.26 -2.83
C ILE A 97 -5.76 -22.92 -3.00
N MET A 98 -4.89 -22.85 -1.99
CA MET A 98 -3.57 -23.49 -2.03
C MET A 98 -3.68 -25.01 -2.18
N ALA A 99 -4.58 -25.65 -1.43
CA ALA A 99 -4.81 -27.09 -1.54
C ALA A 99 -5.30 -27.48 -2.95
N VAL A 100 -6.21 -26.70 -3.53
CA VAL A 100 -6.70 -26.90 -4.90
C VAL A 100 -5.56 -26.72 -5.91
N LEU A 101 -4.76 -25.66 -5.80
CA LEU A 101 -3.61 -25.43 -6.69
C LEU A 101 -2.59 -26.57 -6.62
N ALA A 102 -2.28 -27.06 -5.42
CA ALA A 102 -1.38 -28.20 -5.23
C ALA A 102 -1.95 -29.49 -5.85
N LEU A 103 -3.25 -29.75 -5.69
CA LEU A 103 -3.93 -30.89 -6.33
C LEU A 103 -3.95 -30.76 -7.85
N LEU A 104 -4.18 -29.57 -8.39
CA LEU A 104 -4.12 -29.30 -9.83
C LEU A 104 -2.70 -29.47 -10.38
N ALA A 105 -1.67 -29.01 -9.67
CA ALA A 105 -0.27 -29.23 -10.01
C ALA A 105 0.06 -30.72 -10.08
N ALA A 106 -0.29 -31.49 -9.05
CA ALA A 106 -0.09 -32.93 -9.00
C ALA A 106 -0.87 -33.68 -10.10
N GLY A 107 -2.13 -33.27 -10.33
CA GLY A 107 -3.00 -33.83 -11.37
C GLY A 107 -2.45 -33.58 -12.77
N TRP A 108 -1.97 -32.38 -13.06
CA TRP A 108 -1.41 -32.04 -14.37
C TRP A 108 -0.07 -32.74 -14.63
N ALA A 109 0.80 -32.82 -13.62
CA ALA A 109 2.03 -33.60 -13.66
C ALA A 109 1.73 -35.09 -13.94
N PHE A 110 0.74 -35.66 -13.25
CA PHE A 110 0.27 -37.02 -13.50
C PHE A 110 -0.23 -37.21 -14.94
N LEU A 111 -0.99 -36.25 -15.48
CA LEU A 111 -1.45 -36.30 -16.88
C LEU A 111 -0.28 -36.25 -17.86
N PHE A 112 0.74 -35.44 -17.62
CA PHE A 112 1.96 -35.40 -18.44
C PHE A 112 2.74 -36.71 -18.39
N LEU A 113 2.95 -37.29 -17.20
CA LEU A 113 3.60 -38.60 -17.06
C LEU A 113 2.79 -39.72 -17.75
N ASN A 114 1.46 -39.67 -17.63
CA ASN A 114 0.60 -40.61 -18.33
C ASN A 114 0.63 -40.39 -19.85
N THR A 115 0.69 -39.15 -20.32
CA THR A 115 0.89 -38.81 -21.74
C THR A 115 2.23 -39.35 -22.23
N PHE A 116 3.31 -39.22 -21.46
CA PHE A 116 4.60 -39.81 -21.78
C PHE A 116 4.52 -41.34 -21.93
N ARG A 117 3.76 -42.01 -21.05
CA ARG A 117 3.45 -43.44 -21.19
C ARG A 117 2.68 -43.76 -22.48
N ILE A 118 1.69 -42.93 -22.87
CA ILE A 118 0.91 -43.08 -24.11
C ILE A 118 1.77 -42.83 -25.37
N ILE A 119 2.77 -41.97 -25.28
CA ILE A 119 3.72 -41.70 -26.37
C ILE A 119 4.57 -42.94 -26.70
N ARG A 120 4.82 -43.81 -25.71
CA ARG A 120 5.66 -45.02 -25.80
C ARG A 120 7.07 -44.68 -26.33
N PRO A 121 7.92 -44.03 -25.52
CA PRO A 121 9.25 -43.54 -25.93
C PRO A 121 10.16 -44.59 -26.60
N PRO A 122 10.12 -45.89 -26.26
CA PRO A 122 10.90 -46.91 -26.96
C PRO A 122 10.59 -47.03 -28.46
N LEU A 123 9.40 -46.61 -28.91
CA LEU A 123 9.01 -46.62 -30.33
C LEU A 123 9.55 -45.41 -31.11
N LEU A 124 10.10 -44.41 -30.44
CA LEU A 124 10.70 -43.23 -31.06
C LEU A 124 12.15 -43.51 -31.50
N GLN A 125 12.62 -42.75 -32.50
CA GLN A 125 14.02 -42.78 -32.93
C GLN A 125 14.96 -42.34 -31.79
N ARG A 126 16.16 -42.94 -31.73
CA ARG A 126 17.11 -42.80 -30.61
C ARG A 126 17.49 -41.34 -30.33
N ASN A 127 17.62 -40.53 -31.38
CA ASN A 127 17.93 -39.10 -31.35
C ASN A 127 16.75 -38.21 -30.89
N VAL A 128 15.50 -38.64 -31.07
CA VAL A 128 14.30 -37.84 -30.73
C VAL A 128 13.83 -38.07 -29.29
N ARG A 129 14.14 -39.24 -28.71
CA ARG A 129 13.81 -39.57 -27.31
C ARG A 129 14.21 -38.49 -26.29
N PRO A 130 15.45 -37.99 -26.28
CA PRO A 130 15.84 -36.93 -25.34
C PRO A 130 15.07 -35.63 -25.59
N ALA A 131 14.78 -35.28 -26.83
CA ALA A 131 14.01 -34.07 -27.15
C ALA A 131 12.56 -34.14 -26.61
N VAL A 132 11.89 -35.29 -26.75
CA VAL A 132 10.53 -35.49 -26.21
C VAL A 132 10.52 -35.51 -24.68
N ALA A 133 11.53 -36.12 -24.06
CA ALA A 133 11.67 -36.12 -22.60
C ALA A 133 12.00 -34.71 -22.05
N GLY A 134 12.87 -33.96 -22.72
CA GLY A 134 13.18 -32.57 -22.39
C GLY A 134 11.96 -31.66 -22.54
N ALA A 135 11.21 -31.79 -23.63
CA ALA A 135 9.96 -31.05 -23.82
C ALA A 135 8.93 -31.37 -22.73
N LEU A 136 8.75 -32.64 -22.35
CA LEU A 136 7.91 -33.03 -21.23
C LEU A 136 8.34 -32.33 -19.93
N ALA A 137 9.63 -32.38 -19.61
CA ALA A 137 10.16 -31.78 -18.38
C ALA A 137 9.93 -30.27 -18.35
N VAL A 138 10.22 -29.55 -19.45
CA VAL A 138 9.97 -28.11 -19.56
C VAL A 138 8.48 -27.80 -19.39
N LEU A 139 7.61 -28.54 -20.08
CA LEU A 139 6.16 -28.34 -19.97
C LEU A 139 5.65 -28.60 -18.55
N MET A 140 6.13 -29.65 -17.87
CA MET A 140 5.77 -29.94 -16.48
C MET A 140 6.25 -28.85 -15.52
N VAL A 141 7.47 -28.31 -15.71
CA VAL A 141 7.99 -27.20 -14.91
C VAL A 141 7.16 -25.94 -15.11
N VAL A 142 6.89 -25.55 -16.36
CA VAL A 142 6.10 -24.34 -16.65
C VAL A 142 4.67 -24.45 -16.11
N THR A 143 4.05 -25.61 -16.22
CA THR A 143 2.63 -25.80 -15.85
C THR A 143 2.46 -26.21 -14.38
N SER A 144 2.87 -27.43 -14.04
CA SER A 144 2.72 -27.99 -12.70
C SER A 144 3.62 -27.26 -11.70
N GLY A 145 4.85 -26.93 -12.11
CA GLY A 145 5.74 -26.08 -11.32
C GLY A 145 5.19 -24.66 -11.16
N GLY A 146 4.59 -24.07 -12.19
CA GLY A 146 3.92 -22.77 -12.11
C GLY A 146 2.76 -22.76 -11.11
N LEU A 147 1.88 -23.78 -11.12
CA LEU A 147 0.81 -23.93 -10.14
C LEU A 147 1.33 -24.16 -8.71
N ALA A 148 2.36 -25.00 -8.56
CA ALA A 148 2.98 -25.24 -7.26
C ALA A 148 3.68 -23.98 -6.72
N TYR A 149 4.33 -23.21 -7.58
CA TYR A 149 4.91 -21.91 -7.25
C TYR A 149 3.83 -20.91 -6.85
N GLY A 150 2.69 -20.86 -7.55
CA GLY A 150 1.55 -20.03 -7.17
C GLY A 150 1.00 -20.39 -5.78
N ALA A 151 0.87 -21.69 -5.46
CA ALA A 151 0.45 -22.13 -4.13
C ALA A 151 1.48 -21.76 -3.04
N TRP A 152 2.77 -21.91 -3.32
CA TRP A 152 3.84 -21.49 -2.43
C TRP A 152 3.84 -19.97 -2.19
N LEU A 153 3.68 -19.19 -3.26
CA LEU A 153 3.62 -17.73 -3.18
C LEU A 153 2.45 -17.28 -2.32
N LEU A 154 1.25 -17.83 -2.53
CA LEU A 154 0.08 -17.55 -1.68
C LEU A 154 0.33 -17.90 -0.21
N ASN A 155 1.05 -19.00 0.06
CA ASN A 155 1.38 -19.38 1.43
C ASN A 155 2.31 -18.35 2.09
N VAL A 156 3.35 -17.91 1.39
CA VAL A 156 4.28 -16.88 1.88
C VAL A 156 3.53 -15.58 2.13
N SER A 157 2.70 -15.12 1.18
CA SER A 157 1.91 -13.90 1.33
C SER A 157 0.99 -13.97 2.56
N ARG A 158 0.29 -15.09 2.75
CA ARG A 158 -0.59 -15.28 3.90
C ARG A 158 0.20 -15.29 5.23
N GLN A 159 1.35 -15.94 5.26
CA GLN A 159 2.18 -15.98 6.47
C GLN A 159 2.66 -14.59 6.85
N THR A 160 3.16 -13.82 5.89
CA THR A 160 3.56 -12.43 6.10
C THR A 160 2.40 -11.54 6.57
N PHE A 161 1.20 -11.72 6.03
CA PHE A 161 0.04 -10.98 6.55
C PHE A 161 -0.34 -11.39 7.97
N GLY A 162 -0.27 -12.68 8.30
CA GLY A 162 -0.55 -13.17 9.64
C GLY A 162 0.51 -12.80 10.68
N THR A 163 1.69 -12.32 10.28
CA THR A 163 2.72 -11.80 11.19
C THR A 163 2.61 -10.29 11.41
N ILE A 164 2.17 -9.53 10.40
CA ILE A 164 2.00 -8.07 10.49
C ILE A 164 0.66 -7.70 11.14
N PHE A 165 -0.43 -8.33 10.71
CA PHE A 165 -1.80 -7.92 11.06
C PHE A 165 -2.37 -8.77 12.19
N ALA A 166 -3.20 -8.15 13.01
CA ALA A 166 -3.85 -8.83 14.10
C ALA A 166 -4.90 -9.84 13.60
N SER A 167 -5.21 -10.82 14.45
CA SER A 167 -6.34 -11.73 14.22
C SER A 167 -7.61 -11.10 14.81
N GLY A 168 -8.63 -10.88 13.97
CA GLY A 168 -9.89 -10.31 14.41
C GLY A 168 -10.89 -10.14 13.26
N PRO A 169 -12.16 -9.83 13.56
CA PRO A 169 -13.12 -9.45 12.54
C PRO A 169 -12.68 -8.14 11.86
N ALA A 170 -13.19 -7.89 10.65
CA ALA A 170 -12.97 -6.60 9.99
C ALA A 170 -13.56 -5.47 10.84
N LEU A 171 -12.96 -4.28 10.77
CA LEU A 171 -13.48 -3.08 11.43
C LEU A 171 -14.72 -2.60 10.69
N ASP A 172 -15.71 -2.11 11.43
CA ASP A 172 -16.85 -1.38 10.89
C ASP A 172 -16.55 0.13 10.93
N PRO A 173 -16.99 0.93 9.94
CA PRO A 173 -16.74 2.37 9.96
C PRO A 173 -17.54 3.05 11.07
N VAL A 174 -16.95 4.04 11.73
CA VAL A 174 -17.59 4.88 12.73
C VAL A 174 -17.95 6.21 12.09
N ASP A 175 -19.22 6.59 12.14
CA ASP A 175 -19.74 7.79 11.47
C ASP A 175 -19.37 7.87 9.98
N GLY A 176 -19.38 6.72 9.30
CA GLY A 176 -19.03 6.61 7.88
C GLY A 176 -17.52 6.63 7.57
N ARG A 177 -16.66 6.70 8.59
CA ARG A 177 -15.20 6.84 8.43
C ARG A 177 -14.42 5.78 9.17
N TYR A 178 -13.24 5.46 8.65
CA TYR A 178 -12.23 4.69 9.35
C TYR A 178 -11.12 5.61 9.86
N ASN A 179 -10.80 5.53 11.15
CA ASN A 179 -9.78 6.40 11.75
C ASN A 179 -8.61 5.57 12.28
N PHE A 180 -7.42 5.82 11.74
CA PHE A 180 -6.18 5.11 12.11
C PHE A 180 -5.13 6.07 12.68
N LEU A 181 -4.53 5.73 13.80
CA LEU A 181 -3.39 6.47 14.33
C LEU A 181 -2.07 5.92 13.76
N LEU A 182 -1.43 6.68 12.89
CA LEU A 182 -0.06 6.41 12.45
C LEU A 182 0.94 7.04 13.43
N MET A 183 1.86 6.24 13.94
CA MET A 183 2.94 6.66 14.83
C MET A 183 4.29 6.31 14.22
N GLY A 184 5.23 7.24 14.26
CA GLY A 184 6.63 7.03 13.89
C GLY A 184 7.54 7.20 15.10
N GLY A 185 8.35 6.19 15.41
CA GLY A 185 9.29 6.23 16.54
C GLY A 185 10.42 5.22 16.40
N ASP A 186 11.43 5.28 17.27
CA ASP A 186 12.52 4.30 17.28
C ASP A 186 12.08 3.06 18.09
N ALA A 187 11.31 2.18 17.42
CA ALA A 187 10.48 1.11 18.03
C ALA A 187 11.06 -0.31 17.87
N GLY A 188 12.38 -0.47 17.68
CA GLY A 188 12.97 -1.79 17.53
C GLY A 188 12.70 -2.69 18.75
N ALA A 189 12.41 -3.98 18.51
CA ALA A 189 12.02 -4.98 19.53
C ALA A 189 12.99 -5.13 20.72
N ASP A 190 14.22 -4.61 20.60
CA ASP A 190 15.26 -4.62 21.64
C ASP A 190 15.33 -3.32 22.46
N ARG A 191 14.39 -2.37 22.29
CA ARG A 191 14.41 -1.09 23.01
C ARG A 191 13.30 -0.98 24.06
N THR A 192 13.68 -0.50 25.24
CA THR A 192 12.76 -0.07 26.30
C THR A 192 12.56 1.44 26.20
N GLY A 193 11.31 1.91 26.24
CA GLY A 193 10.97 3.34 26.23
C GLY A 193 10.72 3.96 24.85
N LEU A 194 9.83 3.36 24.04
CA LEU A 194 9.38 3.96 22.78
C LEU A 194 8.65 5.29 23.04
N ARG A 195 9.04 6.34 22.31
CA ARG A 195 8.33 7.62 22.25
C ARG A 195 8.06 7.98 20.79
N PRO A 196 6.80 8.04 20.34
CA PRO A 196 6.48 8.39 18.97
C PRO A 196 6.79 9.88 18.73
N ASP A 197 7.71 10.17 17.81
CA ASP A 197 8.10 11.53 17.44
C ASP A 197 7.26 12.11 16.29
N SER A 198 6.51 11.24 15.61
CA SER A 198 5.53 11.54 14.57
C SER A 198 4.22 10.87 14.94
N MET A 199 3.11 11.62 14.91
CA MET A 199 1.77 11.12 15.18
C MET A 199 0.81 11.77 14.20
N SER A 200 0.01 10.97 13.50
CA SER A 200 -0.98 11.47 12.56
C SER A 200 -2.19 10.55 12.53
N VAL A 201 -3.39 11.12 12.63
CA VAL A 201 -4.62 10.36 12.46
C VAL A 201 -5.06 10.44 11.01
N PHE A 202 -5.22 9.29 10.37
CA PHE A 202 -5.80 9.15 9.03
C PHE A 202 -7.28 8.85 9.19
N SER A 203 -8.13 9.77 8.72
CA SER A 203 -9.56 9.56 8.61
C SER A 203 -9.91 9.30 7.15
N VAL A 204 -10.42 8.10 6.85
CA VAL A 204 -10.75 7.65 5.50
C VAL A 204 -12.26 7.45 5.39
N ASP A 205 -12.89 8.15 4.46
CA ASP A 205 -14.31 7.95 4.15
C ASP A 205 -14.53 6.54 3.59
N ALA A 206 -15.50 5.81 4.16
CA ALA A 206 -15.73 4.40 3.84
C ALA A 206 -16.34 4.19 2.44
N ASP A 207 -16.97 5.21 1.87
CA ASP A 207 -17.67 5.11 0.60
C ASP A 207 -16.80 5.61 -0.55
N THR A 208 -16.27 6.84 -0.45
CA THR A 208 -15.47 7.53 -1.47
C THR A 208 -13.97 7.23 -1.38
N GLY A 209 -13.48 6.78 -0.22
CA GLY A 209 -12.04 6.64 0.04
C GLY A 209 -11.30 7.97 0.20
N GLN A 210 -12.01 9.08 0.38
CA GLN A 210 -11.41 10.39 0.64
C GLN A 210 -10.66 10.40 1.98
N ILE A 211 -9.38 10.80 1.93
CA ILE A 211 -8.48 10.80 3.09
C ILE A 211 -8.29 12.21 3.61
N VAL A 212 -8.39 12.36 4.94
CA VAL A 212 -7.97 13.54 5.69
C VAL A 212 -6.94 13.11 6.73
N THR A 213 -5.81 13.80 6.81
CA THR A 213 -4.74 13.50 7.76
C THR A 213 -4.59 14.62 8.79
N PHE A 214 -4.72 14.29 10.07
CA PHE A 214 -4.54 15.21 11.20
C PHE A 214 -3.19 14.96 11.89
N GLY A 215 -2.22 15.87 11.71
CA GLY A 215 -0.92 15.80 12.36
C GLY A 215 -0.96 16.29 13.80
N LEU A 216 -0.50 15.48 14.74
CA LEU A 216 -0.47 15.80 16.17
C LEU A 216 0.96 16.15 16.61
N PRO A 217 1.21 17.37 17.13
CA PRO A 217 2.54 17.74 17.61
C PRO A 217 2.99 16.89 18.79
N ARG A 218 4.25 16.45 18.76
CA ARG A 218 4.82 15.63 19.85
C ARG A 218 4.85 16.31 21.21
N ASN A 219 4.90 17.64 21.19
CA ASN A 219 4.96 18.52 22.36
C ASN A 219 3.58 19.00 22.82
N PHE A 220 2.49 18.43 22.30
CA PHE A 220 1.13 18.76 22.71
C PHE A 220 0.93 18.45 24.19
N GLN A 221 0.50 19.44 24.98
CA GLN A 221 0.24 19.31 26.41
C GLN A 221 -1.25 19.36 26.68
N ASN A 222 -1.64 18.90 27.88
CA ASN A 222 -3.03 18.93 28.34
C ASN A 222 -3.96 18.12 27.42
N ALA A 223 -3.45 17.07 26.78
CA ALA A 223 -4.24 16.20 25.90
C ALA A 223 -5.46 15.63 26.64
N LEU A 224 -6.64 15.73 26.03
CA LEU A 224 -7.82 15.01 26.47
C LEU A 224 -7.75 13.56 26.00
N PHE A 225 -8.54 12.71 26.65
CA PHE A 225 -8.77 11.33 26.23
C PHE A 225 -10.20 11.18 25.70
N THR A 226 -10.48 10.07 25.01
CA THR A 226 -11.85 9.61 24.72
C THR A 226 -12.67 9.48 26.01
N GLU A 227 -13.99 9.65 25.93
CA GLU A 227 -14.86 9.67 27.13
C GLU A 227 -14.74 8.39 27.99
N ASP A 228 -14.56 7.24 27.34
CA ASP A 228 -14.49 5.93 27.99
C ASP A 228 -13.06 5.54 28.42
N SER A 229 -12.06 6.41 28.22
CA SER A 229 -10.67 6.07 28.52
C SER A 229 -10.45 5.77 30.01
N PRO A 230 -9.77 4.66 30.37
CA PRO A 230 -9.42 4.38 31.76
C PRO A 230 -8.42 5.40 32.33
N LEU A 231 -7.73 6.17 31.48
CA LEU A 231 -6.77 7.19 31.89
C LEU A 231 -7.39 8.32 32.69
N TRP A 232 -8.71 8.57 32.58
CA TRP A 232 -9.40 9.53 33.43
C TRP A 232 -9.30 9.20 34.93
N GLN A 233 -9.02 7.95 35.30
CA GLN A 233 -8.78 7.55 36.69
C GLN A 233 -7.43 8.05 37.24
N VAL A 234 -6.44 8.24 36.36
CA VAL A 234 -5.07 8.67 36.70
C VAL A 234 -4.89 10.16 36.42
N TYR A 235 -5.49 10.65 35.33
CA TYR A 235 -5.39 12.00 34.80
C TYR A 235 -6.80 12.61 34.62
N PRO A 236 -7.51 12.99 35.72
CA PRO A 236 -8.91 13.42 35.65
C PRO A 236 -9.15 14.73 34.87
N GLU A 237 -8.10 15.51 34.67
CA GLU A 237 -8.14 16.80 33.95
C GLU A 237 -7.38 16.73 32.61
N GLY A 238 -7.17 15.51 32.09
CA GLY A 238 -6.35 15.24 30.92
C GLY A 238 -4.87 15.12 31.29
N TYR A 239 -4.03 14.89 30.28
CA TYR A 239 -2.58 14.69 30.45
C TYR A 239 -1.87 16.01 30.78
N ASN A 240 -2.02 16.50 32.01
CA ASN A 240 -1.75 17.89 32.42
C ASN A 240 -0.67 18.05 33.51
N CYS A 241 0.25 17.10 33.67
CA CYS A 241 1.26 17.10 34.75
C CYS A 241 2.45 18.08 34.58
N GLY A 242 2.31 19.13 33.77
CA GLY A 242 3.36 20.11 33.47
C GLY A 242 4.24 19.72 32.28
N ASP A 243 5.47 20.24 32.25
CA ASP A 243 6.37 20.16 31.08
C ASP A 243 6.74 18.72 30.65
N GLU A 244 6.63 17.75 31.55
CA GLU A 244 6.89 16.33 31.27
C GLU A 244 5.69 15.64 30.56
N CYS A 245 4.49 16.19 30.71
CA CYS A 245 3.24 15.68 30.12
C CYS A 245 3.03 16.20 28.69
N ILE A 246 4.00 15.92 27.83
CA ILE A 246 3.87 16.09 26.38
C ILE A 246 3.40 14.81 25.71
N LEU A 247 2.60 14.92 24.65
CA LEU A 247 1.90 13.80 24.02
C LEU A 247 2.79 12.60 23.71
N ASN A 248 4.03 12.80 23.22
CA ASN A 248 4.91 11.67 22.92
C ASN A 248 5.43 10.91 24.16
N SER A 249 5.35 11.46 25.37
CA SER A 249 5.75 10.76 26.59
C SER A 249 4.67 9.80 27.07
N LEU A 250 3.40 10.03 26.70
CA LEU A 250 2.26 9.25 27.16
C LEU A 250 2.42 7.75 26.84
N TYR A 251 2.85 7.41 25.62
CA TYR A 251 3.10 6.03 25.22
C TYR A 251 3.99 5.30 26.24
N GLN A 252 5.15 5.90 26.55
CA GLN A 252 6.11 5.32 27.47
C GLN A 252 5.55 5.29 28.90
N VAL A 253 4.95 6.39 29.35
CA VAL A 253 4.41 6.51 30.72
C VAL A 253 3.37 5.43 31.00
N VAL A 254 2.46 5.18 30.05
CA VAL A 254 1.44 4.14 30.20
C VAL A 254 2.05 2.75 30.11
N THR A 255 2.93 2.50 29.14
CA THR A 255 3.64 1.22 29.02
C THR A 255 4.36 0.84 30.32
N ASP A 256 5.08 1.80 30.90
CA ASP A 256 5.95 1.55 32.06
C ASP A 256 5.18 1.52 33.40
N ASN A 257 4.12 2.33 33.55
CA ASN A 257 3.49 2.56 34.87
C ASN A 257 2.00 2.21 34.96
N TYR A 258 1.29 2.15 33.82
CA TYR A 258 -0.18 2.05 33.80
C TYR A 258 -0.69 1.00 32.80
N SER A 259 0.14 0.01 32.43
CA SER A 259 -0.25 -1.06 31.51
C SER A 259 -1.43 -1.89 32.01
N ASP A 260 -1.60 -2.02 33.33
CA ASP A 260 -2.74 -2.70 33.97
C ASP A 260 -4.10 -2.03 33.68
N LEU A 261 -4.13 -0.76 33.23
CA LEU A 261 -5.37 -0.07 32.86
C LEU A 261 -5.99 -0.58 31.55
N TYR A 262 -5.20 -1.21 30.70
CA TYR A 262 -5.62 -1.74 29.39
C TYR A 262 -5.53 -3.27 29.37
N PRO A 263 -6.37 -3.97 30.15
CA PRO A 263 -6.28 -5.42 30.27
C PRO A 263 -6.59 -6.12 28.95
N GLY A 264 -5.64 -6.91 28.46
CA GLY A 264 -5.81 -7.69 27.23
C GLY A 264 -5.35 -6.97 25.95
N SER A 265 -4.91 -5.71 26.04
CA SER A 265 -4.18 -5.09 24.93
C SER A 265 -2.77 -5.67 24.83
N ALA A 266 -2.32 -5.93 23.60
CA ALA A 266 -0.94 -6.31 23.33
C ALA A 266 0.02 -5.12 23.48
N ASP A 267 -0.48 -3.88 23.34
CA ASP A 267 0.29 -2.65 23.44
C ASP A 267 -0.52 -1.55 24.15
N PRO A 268 -0.50 -1.51 25.50
CA PRO A 268 -1.18 -0.48 26.29
C PRO A 268 -0.74 0.95 25.97
N GLY A 269 0.52 1.13 25.55
CA GLY A 269 1.04 2.44 25.15
C GLY A 269 0.33 2.95 23.90
N ALA A 270 0.15 2.09 22.90
CA ALA A 270 -0.55 2.44 21.67
C ALA A 270 -2.04 2.78 21.91
N GLU A 271 -2.74 1.99 22.74
CA GLU A 271 -4.13 2.26 23.13
C GLU A 271 -4.30 3.63 23.80
N ALA A 272 -3.42 3.96 24.75
CA ALA A 272 -3.42 5.27 25.39
C ALA A 272 -3.20 6.42 24.41
N MET A 273 -2.36 6.21 23.39
CA MET A 273 -2.17 7.20 22.33
C MET A 273 -3.41 7.32 21.43
N MET A 274 -4.14 6.23 21.17
CA MET A 274 -5.42 6.29 20.45
C MET A 274 -6.48 7.05 21.25
N ASP A 275 -6.58 6.79 22.56
CA ASP A 275 -7.46 7.53 23.45
C ASP A 275 -7.14 9.04 23.44
N ALA A 276 -5.86 9.39 23.53
CA ALA A 276 -5.43 10.80 23.51
C ALA A 276 -5.69 11.45 22.14
N ALA A 277 -5.35 10.77 21.04
CA ALA A 277 -5.59 11.28 19.70
C ALA A 277 -7.09 11.47 19.43
N GLY A 278 -7.92 10.51 19.85
CA GLY A 278 -9.37 10.57 19.73
C GLY A 278 -9.97 11.70 20.57
N GLY A 279 -9.52 11.88 21.81
CA GLY A 279 -9.95 12.98 22.68
C GLY A 279 -9.55 14.36 22.14
N ILE A 280 -8.33 14.51 21.61
CA ILE A 280 -7.87 15.76 20.99
C ILE A 280 -8.73 16.10 19.78
N LEU A 281 -9.00 15.15 18.90
CA LEU A 281 -9.69 15.40 17.63
C LEU A 281 -11.22 15.33 17.72
N GLY A 282 -11.76 14.70 18.77
CA GLY A 282 -13.19 14.41 18.86
C GLY A 282 -13.61 13.31 17.89
N LEU A 283 -12.75 12.32 17.67
CA LEU A 283 -12.96 11.19 16.76
C LEU A 283 -12.72 9.86 17.48
N GLU A 284 -13.43 8.80 17.10
CA GLU A 284 -13.11 7.44 17.53
C GLU A 284 -11.97 6.88 16.68
N VAL A 285 -10.78 6.73 17.27
CA VAL A 285 -9.63 6.09 16.63
C VAL A 285 -9.71 4.60 16.87
N GLN A 286 -9.76 3.81 15.79
CA GLN A 286 -10.14 2.39 15.86
C GLN A 286 -8.95 1.43 15.89
N SER A 287 -7.82 1.87 15.34
CA SER A 287 -6.61 1.07 15.21
C SER A 287 -5.38 1.96 15.04
N TYR A 288 -4.21 1.40 15.29
CA TYR A 288 -2.93 2.08 15.16
C TYR A 288 -1.98 1.37 14.21
N VAL A 289 -1.03 2.13 13.69
CA VAL A 289 0.11 1.63 12.92
C VAL A 289 1.36 2.32 13.47
N ILE A 290 2.30 1.56 14.01
CA ILE A 290 3.61 2.06 14.43
C ILE A 290 4.61 1.65 13.36
N VAL A 291 5.39 2.62 12.89
CA VAL A 291 6.47 2.40 11.92
C VAL A 291 7.79 2.85 12.54
N ASP A 292 8.79 1.97 12.52
CA ASP A 292 10.14 2.33 12.95
C ASP A 292 10.91 3.13 11.89
N MET A 293 12.00 3.78 12.29
CA MET A 293 12.77 4.64 11.37
C MET A 293 13.55 3.86 10.32
N GLU A 294 14.12 2.71 10.69
CA GLU A 294 14.88 1.84 9.76
C GLU A 294 13.96 1.24 8.70
N GLY A 295 12.77 0.83 9.12
CA GLY A 295 11.78 0.24 8.27
C GLY A 295 10.98 1.21 7.45
N PHE A 296 10.80 2.44 7.93
CA PHE A 296 10.36 3.52 7.05
C PHE A 296 11.30 3.65 5.84
N SER A 297 12.61 3.73 6.06
CA SER A 297 13.60 3.77 4.97
C SER A 297 13.49 2.55 4.05
N THR A 298 13.44 1.35 4.65
CA THR A 298 13.34 0.08 3.91
C THR A 298 12.07 -0.01 3.06
N LEU A 299 10.93 0.47 3.60
CA LEU A 299 9.65 0.49 2.91
C LEU A 299 9.68 1.43 1.70
N ILE A 300 10.26 2.63 1.86
CA ILE A 300 10.45 3.58 0.75
C ILE A 300 11.31 2.96 -0.36
N ASP A 301 12.43 2.32 0.00
CA ASP A 301 13.30 1.66 -0.98
C ASP A 301 12.60 0.49 -1.69
N ALA A 302 11.78 -0.28 -0.96
CA ALA A 302 11.00 -1.38 -1.52
C ALA A 302 9.96 -0.92 -2.55
N MET A 303 9.41 0.29 -2.39
CA MET A 303 8.52 0.93 -3.36
C MET A 303 9.27 1.53 -4.56
N GLY A 304 10.62 1.63 -4.49
CA GLY A 304 11.45 2.24 -5.53
C GLY A 304 11.72 3.74 -5.31
N GLY A 305 11.61 4.21 -4.06
CA GLY A 305 11.69 5.61 -3.68
C GLY A 305 10.32 6.31 -3.72
N VAL A 306 10.25 7.52 -3.17
CA VAL A 306 9.04 8.36 -3.14
C VAL A 306 9.27 9.66 -3.89
N LYS A 307 8.32 10.06 -4.74
CA LYS A 307 8.43 11.24 -5.61
C LYS A 307 7.72 12.41 -4.97
N ILE A 308 8.50 13.41 -4.61
CA ILE A 308 8.05 14.59 -3.87
C ILE A 308 8.52 15.83 -4.59
N ASN A 309 7.65 16.83 -4.68
CA ASN A 309 8.02 18.19 -5.00
C ASN A 309 8.31 18.95 -3.71
N ALA A 310 9.60 19.10 -3.36
CA ALA A 310 10.01 19.80 -2.15
C ALA A 310 9.99 21.32 -2.36
N GLY A 311 9.34 22.08 -1.49
CA GLY A 311 9.24 23.54 -1.65
C GLY A 311 10.52 24.30 -1.28
N GLY A 312 11.28 23.81 -0.31
CA GLY A 312 12.48 24.47 0.22
C GLY A 312 13.61 23.49 0.51
N TRP A 313 14.79 24.04 0.80
CA TRP A 313 15.95 23.26 1.20
C TRP A 313 15.74 22.60 2.57
N VAL A 314 16.19 21.35 2.71
CA VAL A 314 16.12 20.62 3.99
C VAL A 314 17.52 20.16 4.41
N PRO A 315 18.03 20.57 5.57
CA PRO A 315 19.34 20.15 6.05
C PRO A 315 19.34 18.68 6.50
N ILE A 316 20.42 17.97 6.19
CA ILE A 316 20.76 16.67 6.76
C ILE A 316 21.56 16.96 8.04
N THR A 317 20.92 16.79 9.20
CA THR A 317 21.51 17.13 10.50
C THR A 317 22.77 16.30 10.76
N ALA A 318 23.86 16.98 11.09
CA ALA A 318 25.12 16.32 11.46
C ALA A 318 25.10 15.83 12.91
N ALA A 319 26.17 15.15 13.33
CA ALA A 319 26.32 14.73 14.71
C ALA A 319 26.25 15.91 15.70
N GLU A 320 25.69 15.64 16.88
CA GLU A 320 25.74 16.56 18.01
C GLU A 320 27.19 16.75 18.47
N ILE A 321 27.57 18.00 18.75
CA ILE A 321 28.89 18.35 19.26
C ILE A 321 28.96 17.88 20.71
N PRO A 322 29.91 16.98 21.07
CA PRO A 322 29.95 16.38 22.40
C PRO A 322 29.98 17.42 23.53
N GLY A 323 29.06 17.26 24.48
CA GLY A 323 28.96 18.13 25.66
C GLY A 323 28.21 19.45 25.40
N THR A 324 27.56 19.60 24.25
CA THR A 324 26.69 20.73 23.91
C THR A 324 25.39 20.20 23.32
N ASN A 325 24.33 21.01 23.29
CA ASN A 325 23.08 20.71 22.58
C ASN A 325 23.07 21.29 21.15
N LEU A 326 24.24 21.40 20.53
CA LEU A 326 24.43 21.98 19.19
C LEU A 326 24.93 20.92 18.22
N HIS A 327 24.54 21.00 16.96
CA HIS A 327 25.05 20.14 15.91
C HIS A 327 26.25 20.77 15.19
N TYR A 328 27.11 19.94 14.60
CA TYR A 328 28.03 20.41 13.58
C TYR A 328 27.24 20.97 12.37
N PRO A 329 27.88 21.78 11.49
CA PRO A 329 27.24 22.19 10.24
C PRO A 329 26.67 20.97 9.50
N PRO A 330 25.49 21.07 8.85
CA PRO A 330 24.83 19.95 8.20
C PRO A 330 25.76 19.12 7.32
N ASP A 331 25.55 17.81 7.31
CA ASP A 331 26.33 16.87 6.49
C ASP A 331 25.95 16.93 5.00
N GLY A 332 24.82 17.56 4.69
CA GLY A 332 24.34 17.80 3.33
C GLY A 332 22.98 18.49 3.33
N TRP A 333 22.46 18.71 2.13
CA TRP A 333 21.17 19.39 1.93
C TRP A 333 20.33 18.67 0.87
N ILE A 334 19.03 18.61 1.12
CA ILE A 334 18.02 18.13 0.16
C ILE A 334 17.49 19.36 -0.58
N ALA A 335 17.66 19.38 -1.90
CA ALA A 335 17.28 20.49 -2.76
C ALA A 335 15.75 20.63 -2.92
N PRO A 336 15.22 21.85 -3.17
CA PRO A 336 13.84 22.03 -3.59
C PRO A 336 13.61 21.50 -5.02
N GLY A 337 12.35 21.24 -5.35
CA GLY A 337 11.88 20.74 -6.65
C GLY A 337 11.42 19.28 -6.62
N VAL A 338 11.00 18.81 -7.80
CA VAL A 338 10.52 17.44 -8.01
C VAL A 338 11.71 16.48 -8.04
N GLN A 339 11.72 15.53 -7.10
CA GLN A 339 12.74 14.49 -7.02
C GLN A 339 12.18 13.17 -6.49
N THR A 340 12.83 12.07 -6.84
CA THR A 340 12.56 10.76 -6.22
C THR A 340 13.56 10.56 -5.09
N MET A 341 13.06 10.51 -3.86
CA MET A 341 13.84 10.29 -2.64
C MET A 341 13.89 8.79 -2.35
N ASP A 342 15.10 8.26 -2.19
CA ASP A 342 15.31 6.92 -1.60
C ASP A 342 15.02 6.94 -0.09
N GLY A 343 15.08 5.78 0.56
CA GLY A 343 14.77 5.65 1.99
C GLY A 343 15.62 6.55 2.87
N TYR A 344 16.92 6.68 2.56
CA TYR A 344 17.83 7.58 3.27
C TYR A 344 17.39 9.04 3.16
N THR A 345 17.14 9.50 1.94
CA THR A 345 16.77 10.90 1.66
C THR A 345 15.39 11.22 2.22
N ALA A 346 14.41 10.32 2.05
CA ALA A 346 13.05 10.49 2.56
C ALA A 346 13.01 10.50 4.09
N LEU A 347 13.81 9.65 4.76
CA LEU A 347 13.92 9.64 6.22
C LEU A 347 14.50 10.97 6.71
N TRP A 348 15.56 11.47 6.08
CA TRP A 348 16.14 12.78 6.43
C TRP A 348 15.16 13.93 6.19
N TYR A 349 14.45 13.90 5.07
CA TYR A 349 13.41 14.86 4.74
C TYR A 349 12.32 14.91 5.83
N ALA A 350 11.85 13.74 6.28
CA ALA A 350 10.80 13.63 7.29
C ALA A 350 11.26 13.87 8.74
N ARG A 351 12.56 13.77 9.05
CA ARG A 351 13.07 13.86 10.43
C ARG A 351 13.74 15.18 10.79
N SER A 352 14.28 15.89 9.79
CA SER A 352 15.10 17.08 10.03
C SER A 352 14.30 18.19 10.71
N ARG A 353 14.93 18.81 11.71
CA ARG A 353 14.42 19.96 12.48
C ARG A 353 15.45 21.10 12.53
N GLU A 354 16.58 20.93 11.87
CA GLU A 354 17.67 21.89 11.95
C GLU A 354 17.21 23.22 11.34
N PHE A 355 17.41 24.32 12.08
CA PHE A 355 17.03 25.69 11.73
C PHE A 355 15.53 25.97 11.54
N VAL A 356 14.64 24.99 11.72
CA VAL A 356 13.18 25.16 11.55
C VAL A 356 12.39 24.61 12.73
N THR A 357 11.09 24.93 12.78
CA THR A 357 10.21 24.46 13.86
C THR A 357 9.73 23.02 13.62
N ASP A 358 9.20 22.40 14.68
CA ASP A 358 8.61 21.06 14.60
C ASP A 358 7.46 20.96 13.59
N TYR A 359 6.74 22.06 13.37
CA TYR A 359 5.61 22.13 12.45
C TYR A 359 6.04 21.95 10.99
N HIS A 360 7.23 22.43 10.61
CA HIS A 360 7.79 22.17 9.29
C HIS A 360 8.07 20.67 9.09
N ARG A 361 8.56 20.01 10.14
CA ARG A 361 8.79 18.56 10.14
C ARG A 361 7.47 17.80 9.99
N ILE A 362 6.43 18.16 10.75
CA ILE A 362 5.09 17.55 10.66
C ILE A 362 4.55 17.71 9.23
N ALA A 363 4.65 18.90 8.65
CA ALA A 363 4.22 19.14 7.27
C ALA A 363 4.96 18.26 6.25
N ARG A 364 6.29 18.11 6.38
CA ARG A 364 7.07 17.19 5.53
C ARG A 364 6.68 15.73 5.72
N GLN A 365 6.42 15.30 6.95
CA GLN A 365 5.94 13.94 7.24
C GLN A 365 4.61 13.67 6.52
N GLN A 366 3.66 14.60 6.57
CA GLN A 366 2.40 14.53 5.83
C GLN A 366 2.64 14.48 4.32
N CYS A 367 3.60 15.24 3.78
CA CYS A 367 3.93 15.18 2.35
C CYS A 367 4.51 13.82 1.93
N VAL A 368 5.39 13.23 2.75
CA VAL A 368 5.88 11.88 2.44
C VAL A 368 4.74 10.87 2.47
N GLN A 369 3.88 10.93 3.49
CA GLN A 369 2.69 10.07 3.59
C GLN A 369 1.77 10.22 2.37
N GLN A 370 1.46 11.45 1.95
CA GLN A 370 0.65 11.73 0.76
C GLN A 370 1.30 11.18 -0.51
N ALA A 371 2.61 11.38 -0.69
CA ALA A 371 3.32 10.87 -1.84
C ALA A 371 3.37 9.34 -1.89
N MET A 372 3.48 8.67 -0.73
CA MET A 372 3.36 7.21 -0.63
C MET A 372 1.96 6.72 -1.05
N VAL A 373 0.90 7.37 -0.56
CA VAL A 373 -0.50 7.05 -0.93
C VAL A 373 -0.72 7.26 -2.44
N ALA A 374 -0.24 8.37 -3.00
CA ALA A 374 -0.36 8.65 -4.42
C ALA A 374 0.32 7.56 -5.29
N GLN A 375 1.48 7.05 -4.84
CA GLN A 375 2.27 6.04 -5.55
C GLN A 375 1.82 4.59 -5.37
N LEU A 376 0.90 4.32 -4.46
CA LEU A 376 0.36 2.99 -4.16
C LEU A 376 -0.60 2.51 -5.28
N ASP A 377 -0.14 2.44 -6.54
CA ASP A 377 -0.94 1.99 -7.69
C ASP A 377 -1.02 0.46 -7.82
N PRO A 378 -2.08 -0.10 -8.45
CA PRO A 378 -2.21 -1.54 -8.63
C PRO A 378 -0.98 -2.21 -9.24
N THR A 379 -0.27 -1.52 -10.14
CA THR A 379 0.95 -2.04 -10.77
C THR A 379 2.09 -2.09 -9.78
N THR A 380 2.31 -1.01 -9.02
CA THR A 380 3.33 -0.96 -7.96
C THR A 380 3.03 -2.00 -6.89
N LEU A 381 1.78 -2.10 -6.43
CA LEU A 381 1.35 -3.14 -5.50
C LEU A 381 1.60 -4.53 -6.07
N LEU A 382 1.20 -4.84 -7.31
CA LEU A 382 1.41 -6.17 -7.91
C LEU A 382 2.88 -6.52 -8.13
N THR A 383 3.71 -5.55 -8.53
CA THR A 383 5.11 -5.79 -8.92
C THR A 383 6.06 -5.75 -7.71
N ARG A 384 5.72 -5.01 -6.67
CA ARG A 384 6.53 -4.82 -5.46
C ARG A 384 5.94 -5.48 -4.23
N PHE A 385 4.80 -6.16 -4.36
CA PHE A 385 4.05 -6.79 -3.26
C PHE A 385 4.96 -7.52 -2.27
N GLN A 386 5.78 -8.43 -2.77
CA GLN A 386 6.63 -9.27 -1.91
C GLN A 386 7.67 -8.44 -1.15
N ALA A 387 8.27 -7.43 -1.79
CA ALA A 387 9.26 -6.56 -1.15
C ALA A 387 8.61 -5.69 -0.07
N ILE A 388 7.45 -5.09 -0.39
CA ILE A 388 6.67 -4.27 0.55
C ILE A 388 6.21 -5.11 1.74
N ALA A 389 5.64 -6.30 1.50
CA ALA A 389 5.18 -7.18 2.56
C ALA A 389 6.33 -7.66 3.44
N SER A 390 7.48 -8.03 2.86
CA SER A 390 8.66 -8.44 3.63
C SER A 390 9.28 -7.30 4.44
N ALA A 391 9.25 -6.08 3.91
CA ALA A 391 9.69 -4.90 4.65
C ALA A 391 8.75 -4.64 5.83
N GLY A 392 7.44 -4.70 5.60
CA GLY A 392 6.39 -4.50 6.61
C GLY A 392 6.51 -5.43 7.83
N GLU A 393 6.87 -6.71 7.61
CA GLU A 393 6.98 -7.72 8.68
C GLU A 393 7.96 -7.38 9.79
N GLN A 394 9.02 -6.64 9.48
CA GLN A 394 10.07 -6.33 10.46
C GLN A 394 9.87 -4.99 11.16
N VAL A 395 8.92 -4.17 10.67
CA VAL A 395 8.99 -2.72 10.89
C VAL A 395 7.65 -2.04 11.17
N VAL A 396 6.55 -2.76 10.91
CA VAL A 396 5.19 -2.29 11.16
C VAL A 396 4.60 -3.09 12.30
N HIS A 397 4.20 -2.40 13.36
CA HIS A 397 3.39 -2.97 14.44
C HIS A 397 2.00 -2.37 14.37
N THR A 398 0.96 -3.21 14.32
CA THR A 398 -0.43 -2.77 14.17
C THR A 398 -1.39 -3.76 14.80
N ASP A 399 -2.51 -3.25 15.28
CA ASP A 399 -3.68 -4.00 15.71
C ASP A 399 -4.74 -4.14 14.60
N ILE A 400 -4.49 -3.62 13.39
CA ILE A 400 -5.39 -3.75 12.25
C ILE A 400 -5.67 -5.24 11.98
N PRO A 401 -6.94 -5.67 11.97
CA PRO A 401 -7.29 -7.05 11.67
C PRO A 401 -6.97 -7.44 10.23
N GLN A 402 -6.41 -8.64 10.02
CA GLN A 402 -6.13 -9.17 8.68
C GLN A 402 -7.38 -9.20 7.77
N ASP A 403 -8.56 -9.43 8.34
CA ASP A 403 -9.82 -9.47 7.60
C ASP A 403 -10.25 -8.07 7.09
N ALA A 404 -9.69 -6.98 7.62
CA ALA A 404 -9.97 -5.61 7.14
C ALA A 404 -9.17 -5.23 5.88
N LEU A 405 -8.12 -5.98 5.53
CA LEU A 405 -7.22 -5.66 4.42
C LEU A 405 -7.94 -5.53 3.08
N GLY A 406 -8.98 -6.33 2.83
CA GLY A 406 -9.70 -6.26 1.57
C GLY A 406 -10.45 -4.95 1.38
N SER A 407 -11.10 -4.46 2.44
CA SER A 407 -11.75 -3.16 2.45
C SER A 407 -10.72 -2.03 2.29
N PHE A 408 -9.58 -2.10 2.98
CA PHE A 408 -8.57 -1.04 2.92
C PHE A 408 -7.82 -0.97 1.60
N VAL A 409 -7.60 -2.12 0.93
CA VAL A 409 -7.07 -2.12 -0.44
C VAL A 409 -8.06 -1.45 -1.39
N ASP A 410 -9.36 -1.70 -1.24
CA ASP A 410 -10.38 -1.03 -2.06
C ASP A 410 -10.41 0.49 -1.82
N LEU A 411 -10.40 0.91 -0.55
CA LEU A 411 -10.31 2.33 -0.17
C LEU A 411 -9.05 3.00 -0.71
N ALA A 412 -7.89 2.35 -0.60
CA ALA A 412 -6.63 2.88 -1.13
C ALA A 412 -6.63 3.02 -2.67
N LEU A 413 -7.45 2.22 -3.37
CA LEU A 413 -7.64 2.38 -4.81
C LEU A 413 -8.61 3.51 -5.13
N LYS A 414 -9.69 3.68 -4.35
CA LYS A 414 -10.64 4.79 -4.50
C LYS A 414 -9.99 6.14 -4.18
N SER A 415 -9.18 6.20 -3.14
CA SER A 415 -8.49 7.40 -2.66
C SER A 415 -7.60 8.07 -3.72
N LYS A 416 -7.22 7.34 -4.78
CA LYS A 416 -6.45 7.90 -5.90
C LYS A 416 -7.18 8.95 -6.71
N ASN A 417 -8.50 8.95 -6.67
CA ASN A 417 -9.31 9.95 -7.35
C ASN A 417 -9.44 11.23 -6.54
N HIS A 418 -8.82 11.28 -5.36
CA HIS A 418 -9.00 12.32 -4.37
C HIS A 418 -7.65 12.87 -3.92
N GLU A 419 -7.58 14.18 -3.70
CA GLU A 419 -6.42 14.78 -3.05
C GLU A 419 -6.51 14.56 -1.54
N VAL A 420 -5.43 14.05 -0.94
CA VAL A 420 -5.35 13.90 0.53
C VAL A 420 -5.33 15.28 1.16
N GLN A 421 -6.32 15.58 2.01
CA GLN A 421 -6.37 16.81 2.79
C GLN A 421 -5.55 16.66 4.07
N ARG A 422 -5.01 17.78 4.58
CA ARG A 422 -4.14 17.78 5.76
C ARG A 422 -4.45 18.94 6.69
N MET A 423 -4.36 18.67 7.98
CA MET A 423 -4.43 19.66 9.04
C MET A 423 -3.38 19.32 10.11
N THR A 424 -2.70 20.31 10.64
CA THR A 424 -1.81 20.19 11.81
C THR A 424 -2.54 20.75 13.02
N ILE A 425 -2.60 20.01 14.13
CA ILE A 425 -3.21 20.49 15.39
C ILE A 425 -2.22 21.38 16.13
N GLY A 426 -1.93 22.53 15.52
CA GLY A 426 -0.94 23.51 15.89
C GLY A 426 -0.70 24.49 14.74
N PRO A 427 0.35 25.33 14.80
CA PRO A 427 0.75 26.16 13.68
C PRO A 427 1.01 25.38 12.38
N PRO A 428 0.64 25.94 11.21
CA PRO A 428 0.02 27.25 11.02
C PRO A 428 -1.51 27.25 11.18
N ASP A 429 -2.15 26.07 11.26
CA ASP A 429 -3.61 25.96 11.19
C ASP A 429 -4.29 26.54 12.44
N PHE A 430 -3.66 26.42 13.61
CA PHE A 430 -4.14 26.95 14.89
C PHE A 430 -3.26 28.10 15.40
N GLY A 431 -3.08 29.11 14.55
CA GLY A 431 -2.37 30.34 14.90
C GLY A 431 -0.85 30.22 14.78
N THR A 432 -0.13 31.12 15.46
CA THR A 432 1.34 31.15 15.44
C THR A 432 1.96 30.41 16.63
N ALA A 433 3.22 30.02 16.51
CA ALA A 433 3.94 29.37 17.62
C ALA A 433 3.98 30.23 18.90
N ALA A 434 3.93 31.56 18.77
CA ALA A 434 3.92 32.49 19.90
C ALA A 434 2.62 32.46 20.71
N GLU A 435 1.52 31.98 20.12
CA GLU A 435 0.22 31.87 20.79
C GLU A 435 0.14 30.66 21.73
N ASN A 436 1.13 29.77 21.71
CA ASN A 436 1.23 28.59 22.58
C ASN A 436 -0.02 27.69 22.57
N PHE A 437 -0.71 27.59 21.43
CA PHE A 437 -1.92 26.77 21.28
C PHE A 437 -1.71 25.32 21.70
N VAL A 438 -0.56 24.74 21.37
CA VAL A 438 -0.16 23.35 21.68
C VAL A 438 0.04 23.13 23.19
N THR A 439 0.23 24.20 23.97
CA THR A 439 0.28 24.18 25.43
C THR A 439 -1.09 24.42 26.05
N TYR A 440 -1.88 25.34 25.49
CA TYR A 440 -3.21 25.72 25.99
C TYR A 440 -4.27 25.55 24.90
N PRO A 441 -4.59 24.31 24.52
CA PRO A 441 -5.49 24.04 23.40
C PRO A 441 -6.94 24.40 23.71
N ASP A 442 -7.65 24.95 22.72
CA ASP A 442 -9.10 25.07 22.73
C ASP A 442 -9.72 23.87 22.01
N PHE A 443 -10.15 22.86 22.78
CA PHE A 443 -10.71 21.64 22.23
C PHE A 443 -12.02 21.85 21.46
N ASN A 444 -12.85 22.84 21.84
CA ASN A 444 -14.07 23.12 21.09
C ASN A 444 -13.74 23.64 19.69
N LEU A 445 -12.70 24.47 19.58
CA LEU A 445 -12.20 24.93 18.28
C LEU A 445 -11.61 23.79 17.45
N ILE A 446 -10.84 22.89 18.07
CA ILE A 446 -10.28 21.72 17.38
C ILE A 446 -11.41 20.85 16.83
N HIS A 447 -12.34 20.43 17.68
CA HIS A 447 -13.45 19.55 17.29
C HIS A 447 -14.32 20.19 16.21
N ALA A 448 -14.62 21.49 16.30
CA ALA A 448 -15.39 22.21 15.29
C ALA A 448 -14.68 22.21 13.92
N ARG A 449 -13.36 22.47 13.89
CA ARG A 449 -12.58 22.51 12.65
C ARG A 449 -12.32 21.13 12.05
N VAL A 450 -12.15 20.11 12.88
CA VAL A 450 -12.07 18.71 12.43
C VAL A 450 -13.37 18.35 11.72
N GLN A 451 -14.53 18.58 12.35
CA GLN A 451 -15.82 18.28 11.75
C GLN A 451 -16.11 19.11 10.48
N GLU A 452 -15.74 20.40 10.47
CA GLU A 452 -15.83 21.25 9.27
C GLU A 452 -15.00 20.68 8.11
N MET A 453 -13.75 20.27 8.37
CA MET A 453 -12.90 19.71 7.33
C MET A 453 -13.43 18.37 6.82
N LEU A 454 -13.87 17.47 7.70
CA LEU A 454 -14.42 16.17 7.30
C LEU A 454 -15.66 16.37 6.41
N SER A 455 -16.64 17.13 6.89
CA SER A 455 -17.89 17.39 6.15
C SER A 455 -17.67 18.11 4.81
N ALA A 456 -16.77 19.08 4.76
CA ALA A 456 -16.43 19.78 3.52
C ALA A 456 -15.76 18.85 2.50
N THR A 457 -14.89 17.96 2.97
CA THR A 457 -14.17 17.03 2.09
C THR A 457 -15.09 15.93 1.57
N ASP A 458 -15.99 15.41 2.42
CA ASP A 458 -16.98 14.39 2.04
C ASP A 458 -17.95 14.94 0.98
N ALA A 459 -18.47 16.15 1.19
CA ALA A 459 -19.32 16.82 0.20
C ALA A 459 -18.62 17.05 -1.14
N ALA A 460 -17.32 17.38 -1.12
CA ALA A 460 -16.53 17.55 -2.34
C ALA A 460 -16.29 16.22 -3.08
N ALA A 461 -16.04 15.14 -2.33
CA ALA A 461 -15.84 13.80 -2.89
C ALA A 461 -17.13 13.25 -3.52
N GLU A 462 -18.27 13.38 -2.83
CA GLU A 462 -19.59 12.98 -3.35
C GLU A 462 -19.95 13.76 -4.63
N ALA A 463 -19.68 15.06 -4.67
CA ALA A 463 -19.92 15.89 -5.85
C ALA A 463 -19.07 15.43 -7.06
N ALA A 464 -17.80 15.10 -6.84
CA ALA A 464 -16.92 14.61 -7.89
C ALA A 464 -17.38 13.26 -8.48
N GLU A 465 -17.88 12.34 -7.64
CA GLU A 465 -18.46 11.07 -8.11
C GLU A 465 -19.79 11.26 -8.86
N ALA A 466 -20.64 12.20 -8.41
CA ALA A 466 -21.90 12.54 -9.06
C ALA A 466 -21.68 13.17 -10.46
N GLU A 467 -20.63 13.96 -10.64
CA GLU A 467 -20.25 14.50 -11.96
C GLU A 467 -19.69 13.40 -12.88
N ALA A 468 -18.87 12.49 -12.34
CA ALA A 468 -18.31 11.37 -13.11
C ALA A 468 -19.39 10.38 -13.60
N THR A 469 -20.47 10.20 -12.83
CA THR A 469 -21.59 9.31 -13.19
C THR A 469 -22.58 9.96 -14.17
N ASN A 470 -22.87 11.26 -14.02
CA ASN A 470 -23.74 11.99 -14.95
C ASN A 470 -23.07 12.39 -16.28
N GLY A 471 -21.73 12.46 -16.33
CA GLY A 471 -20.97 12.72 -17.55
C GLY A 471 -20.98 11.59 -18.58
N SER A 472 -21.55 10.41 -18.25
CA SER A 472 -21.63 9.25 -19.16
C SER A 472 -22.91 9.20 -20.00
N ASP A 473 -23.93 10.00 -19.72
CA ASP A 473 -25.25 9.94 -20.39
C ASP A 473 -25.62 11.23 -21.18
N ALA A 474 -24.67 12.14 -21.41
CA ALA A 474 -24.91 13.30 -22.28
C ALA A 474 -24.63 12.94 -23.75
N GLU A 475 -25.62 12.32 -24.38
CA GLU A 475 -25.74 12.24 -25.84
C GLU A 475 -25.73 13.65 -26.46
N GLU A 476 -24.89 13.81 -27.46
CA GLU A 476 -24.68 14.99 -28.30
C GLU A 476 -26.02 15.57 -28.80
N ALA A 477 -26.36 16.80 -28.41
CA ALA A 477 -27.40 17.60 -29.06
C ALA A 477 -26.93 19.06 -29.20
N PRO A 478 -27.29 19.74 -30.30
CA PRO A 478 -26.42 20.71 -30.95
C PRO A 478 -26.44 22.10 -30.31
N ALA A 479 -25.34 22.82 -30.54
CA ALA A 479 -25.17 24.22 -30.19
C ALA A 479 -26.30 25.09 -30.76
N GLU A 480 -27.04 25.74 -29.88
CA GLU A 480 -27.99 26.80 -30.21
C GLU A 480 -27.37 28.15 -29.81
N GLU A 481 -27.28 29.05 -30.79
CA GLU A 481 -26.65 30.37 -30.71
C GLU A 481 -27.25 31.24 -29.60
N ALA A 482 -26.40 31.80 -28.74
CA ALA A 482 -26.78 32.89 -27.84
C ALA A 482 -26.75 34.23 -28.60
N PRO A 483 -27.79 35.09 -28.47
CA PRO A 483 -27.79 36.40 -29.09
C PRO A 483 -26.96 37.41 -28.28
N ALA A 484 -26.20 38.23 -28.99
CA ALA A 484 -25.44 39.35 -28.46
C ALA A 484 -26.33 40.56 -28.12
N VAL A 485 -26.06 41.22 -26.99
CA VAL A 485 -26.46 42.61 -26.68
C VAL A 485 -25.46 43.23 -25.67
N PRO A 486 -25.29 44.56 -25.56
CA PRO A 486 -24.12 45.28 -26.05
C PRO A 486 -23.30 45.99 -24.95
N GLU A 487 -22.08 46.38 -25.31
CA GLU A 487 -21.19 47.26 -24.53
C GLU A 487 -21.83 48.64 -24.29
N GLN A 488 -21.67 49.14 -23.06
CA GLN A 488 -21.68 50.57 -22.77
C GLN A 488 -20.57 50.94 -21.78
N ASP A 489 -19.59 51.66 -22.33
CA ASP A 489 -18.54 52.43 -21.65
C ASP A 489 -19.09 53.34 -20.54
N THR A 490 -18.37 53.41 -19.41
CA THR A 490 -18.04 54.69 -18.80
C THR A 490 -16.68 54.61 -18.10
N ALA A 491 -15.70 55.30 -18.69
CA ALA A 491 -14.39 55.58 -18.10
C ALA A 491 -14.49 56.60 -16.94
N ILE A 492 -13.52 56.57 -16.02
CA ILE A 492 -12.66 57.71 -15.60
C ILE A 492 -11.80 57.29 -14.38
N GLY A 493 -10.48 57.52 -14.47
CA GLY A 493 -9.66 57.90 -13.32
C GLY A 493 -8.47 57.01 -12.96
N ALA A 494 -7.49 56.86 -13.84
CA ALA A 494 -6.16 56.36 -13.46
C ALA A 494 -5.26 57.55 -13.08
N GLU A 495 -4.90 57.64 -11.80
CA GLU A 495 -3.70 58.36 -11.35
C GLU A 495 -2.67 57.33 -10.90
N THR A 496 -1.53 57.33 -11.59
CA THR A 496 -0.34 56.55 -11.23
C THR A 496 0.44 57.26 -10.12
N PRO A 497 0.88 56.54 -9.07
CA PRO A 497 2.09 56.91 -8.35
C PRO A 497 3.18 55.86 -8.57
N ALA A 498 4.28 56.34 -9.14
CA ALA A 498 5.68 55.90 -8.98
C ALA A 498 5.97 54.41 -8.72
N GLU A 499 6.59 53.81 -9.72
CA GLU A 499 7.39 52.58 -9.67
C GLU A 499 8.35 52.62 -8.47
N ALA A 500 8.03 51.83 -7.44
CA ALA A 500 8.98 51.48 -6.39
C ALA A 500 10.10 50.63 -7.02
N PRO A 501 11.38 50.85 -6.67
CA PRO A 501 12.47 50.07 -7.25
C PRO A 501 12.24 48.60 -6.94
N ALA A 502 12.35 47.76 -7.97
CA ALA A 502 12.38 46.32 -7.84
C ALA A 502 13.39 45.95 -6.74
N ALA A 503 12.90 45.30 -5.69
CA ALA A 503 13.76 44.64 -4.72
C ALA A 503 14.70 43.72 -5.50
N GLU A 504 16.01 43.91 -5.32
CA GLU A 504 17.02 43.06 -5.93
C GLU A 504 16.65 41.60 -5.66
N ALA A 505 16.52 40.79 -6.72
CA ALA A 505 16.45 39.36 -6.57
C ALA A 505 17.72 38.94 -5.81
N GLY A 506 17.54 38.51 -4.56
CA GLY A 506 18.63 38.00 -3.75
C GLY A 506 19.41 36.90 -4.50
N PRO A 507 20.64 36.59 -4.07
CA PRO A 507 21.39 35.49 -4.67
C PRO A 507 20.54 34.22 -4.66
N GLU A 508 20.57 33.47 -5.77
CA GLU A 508 19.95 32.14 -5.86
C GLU A 508 20.48 31.29 -4.69
N VAL A 509 19.57 30.75 -3.86
CA VAL A 509 19.96 30.02 -2.65
C VAL A 509 20.59 28.69 -3.08
N THR A 510 21.93 28.61 -3.00
CA THR A 510 22.70 27.40 -3.30
C THR A 510 23.07 26.62 -2.04
N GLU A 511 23.37 25.33 -2.21
CA GLU A 511 23.87 24.47 -1.14
C GLU A 511 25.15 25.04 -0.50
N GLU A 512 26.09 25.55 -1.28
CA GLU A 512 27.34 26.11 -0.75
C GLU A 512 27.09 27.35 0.11
N TYR A 513 26.12 28.19 -0.27
CA TYR A 513 25.75 29.35 0.50
C TYR A 513 25.12 28.96 1.84
N LEU A 514 24.19 27.99 1.84
CA LEU A 514 23.60 27.45 3.05
C LEU A 514 24.64 26.79 3.97
N GLN A 515 25.59 26.06 3.39
CA GLN A 515 26.68 25.44 4.14
C GLN A 515 27.61 26.47 4.77
N GLU A 516 27.89 27.58 4.08
CA GLU A 516 28.69 28.67 4.63
C GLU A 516 27.97 29.36 5.78
N LEU A 517 26.68 29.69 5.63
CA LEU A 517 25.86 30.22 6.72
C LEU A 517 25.88 29.32 7.95
N ALA A 518 25.79 27.99 7.75
CA ALA A 518 25.87 27.02 8.84
C ALA A 518 27.25 26.99 9.51
N ARG A 519 28.34 27.11 8.74
CA ARG A 519 29.72 27.17 9.27
C ARG A 519 29.99 28.42 10.09
N ILE A 520 29.47 29.57 9.67
CA ILE A 520 29.63 30.83 10.41
C ILE A 520 28.60 30.98 11.54
N GLY A 521 27.63 30.08 11.64
CA GLY A 521 26.61 30.06 12.69
C GLY A 521 25.48 31.07 12.51
N ASP A 522 25.22 31.53 11.27
CA ASP A 522 24.14 32.48 10.97
C ASP A 522 22.77 31.78 10.88
N THR A 523 22.31 31.31 12.05
CA THR A 523 21.03 30.60 12.19
C THR A 523 19.81 31.46 11.91
N ALA A 524 19.91 32.79 12.06
CA ALA A 524 18.80 33.70 11.79
C ALA A 524 18.52 33.79 10.28
N THR A 525 19.57 33.96 9.47
CA THR A 525 19.42 33.95 8.00
C THR A 525 18.98 32.57 7.51
N LEU A 526 19.54 31.49 8.06
CA LEU A 526 19.10 30.12 7.74
C LEU A 526 17.62 29.90 8.06
N GLY A 527 17.14 30.34 9.22
CA GLY A 527 15.73 30.22 9.59
C GLY A 527 14.81 30.92 8.58
N MET A 528 15.18 32.11 8.10
CA MET A 528 14.40 32.82 7.07
C MET A 528 14.42 32.13 5.70
N LEU A 529 15.58 31.62 5.27
CA LEU A 529 15.74 30.97 3.97
C LEU A 529 15.06 29.60 3.89
N LEU A 530 14.87 28.93 5.04
CA LEU A 530 14.33 27.58 5.13
C LEU A 530 12.86 27.52 5.56
N ASP A 531 12.21 28.65 5.80
CA ASP A 531 10.81 28.75 6.28
C ASP A 531 9.79 28.11 5.30
N ASN A 532 10.13 28.00 4.01
CA ASN A 532 9.27 27.34 3.03
C ASN A 532 9.45 25.82 2.97
N ASN A 533 10.34 25.22 3.77
CA ASN A 533 10.68 23.80 3.65
C ASN A 533 9.63 22.84 4.22
N GLY A 534 8.54 23.36 4.78
CA GLY A 534 7.32 22.62 5.11
C GLY A 534 6.31 22.55 3.95
N VAL A 535 6.53 23.30 2.87
CA VAL A 535 5.68 23.27 1.67
C VAL A 535 6.13 22.16 0.75
N CYS A 536 5.20 21.30 0.34
CA CYS A 536 5.48 20.19 -0.58
C CYS A 536 4.18 19.65 -1.19
N SER A 537 4.33 18.89 -2.27
CA SER A 537 3.26 18.12 -2.90
C SER A 537 3.78 16.76 -3.36
N ALA A 538 2.86 15.81 -3.61
CA ALA A 538 3.19 14.63 -4.40
C ALA A 538 3.74 15.07 -5.78
N GLY A 539 4.77 14.37 -6.27
CA GLY A 539 5.59 14.82 -7.40
C GLY A 539 5.30 14.20 -8.76
#